data_AF-C4XL30-F1
#
_entry.id   AF-C4XL30-F1
#
_cell.length_a   1.000
_cell.length_b   1.000
_cell.length_c   1.000
_cell.angle_alpha   90.00
_cell.angle_beta   90.00
_cell.angle_gamma   90.00
#
_symmetry.space_group_name_H-M   'P 1'
#
loop_
_entity.id
_entity.type
_entity.pdbx_description
1 polymer ?
#
loop_
_entity_poly.entity_id
_entity_poly.type
_entity_poly.pdbx_seq_one_letter_code
_entity_poly.pdbx_strand_id
1 'polypeptide(L)'
;MGRSLAVDLGWRALSLLEMGGVMAIYFWGIWQVGPALAQNGTALGPGVGGLFLATAVYAAVVSPLVVHHDSGPLRGVGSWRRGFLRTDNLGRALAVYGSLASAALLLIVAAALATGRFSPLAFDWDALGRRFFLYIFSALGQQLFIFGFFYPRLTCLLYGGRTFNGDHLDADACRRPFAQARFCQGLTDRELLCVGWLGLVAALFHYPNTTLMLGVFFAAALWSLVYRNVPNIWVSAVAHAAIGASLNLILGVNTRIGPSFGSNYRGFFRTVFPFLEQVINGKF
;
A
#
# COMPACT_ATOMS: atom_id res chain seq x y z
N MET A 1 24.95 -22.76 16.62
CA MET A 1 24.56 -23.84 15.68
C MET A 1 23.81 -23.22 14.51
N GLY A 2 24.20 -23.49 13.26
CA GLY A 2 23.48 -23.01 12.08
C GLY A 2 22.17 -23.79 11.88
N ARG A 3 21.09 -23.13 11.47
CA ARG A 3 19.86 -23.81 10.99
C ARG A 3 20.19 -24.65 9.75
N SER A 4 19.48 -25.77 9.59
CA SER A 4 19.61 -26.58 8.38
C SER A 4 19.02 -25.84 7.18
N LEU A 5 19.60 -26.07 5.99
CA LEU A 5 19.09 -25.55 4.71
C LEU A 5 17.59 -25.82 4.51
N ALA A 6 17.11 -26.96 5.00
CA ALA A 6 15.70 -27.35 4.92
C ALA A 6 14.77 -26.38 5.66
N VAL A 7 15.18 -25.90 6.84
CA VAL A 7 14.39 -24.93 7.62
C VAL A 7 14.30 -23.60 6.86
N ASP A 8 15.41 -23.13 6.29
CA ASP A 8 15.43 -21.88 5.53
C ASP A 8 14.57 -21.96 4.25
N LEU A 9 14.61 -23.09 3.53
CA LEU A 9 13.74 -23.32 2.37
C LEU A 9 12.26 -23.36 2.76
N GLY A 10 11.92 -23.98 3.90
CA GLY A 10 10.55 -24.02 4.42
C GLY A 10 9.98 -22.62 4.69
N TRP A 11 10.75 -21.73 5.31
CA TRP A 11 10.33 -20.34 5.57
C TRP A 11 10.12 -19.52 4.30
N ARG A 12 10.97 -19.74 3.28
CA ARG A 12 10.80 -19.09 1.98
C ARG A 12 9.55 -19.58 1.27
N ALA A 13 9.31 -20.89 1.26
CA ALA A 13 8.10 -21.47 0.68
C ALA A 13 6.85 -20.92 1.38
N LEU A 14 6.83 -20.87 2.71
CA LEU A 14 5.72 -20.29 3.47
C LEU A 14 5.47 -18.82 3.08
N SER A 15 6.51 -17.99 3.04
CA SER A 15 6.37 -16.57 2.69
C SER A 15 5.82 -16.37 1.27
N LEU A 16 6.27 -17.18 0.31
CA LEU A 16 5.76 -17.17 -1.07
C LEU A 16 4.28 -17.59 -1.13
N LEU A 17 3.91 -18.64 -0.40
CA LEU A 17 2.54 -19.13 -0.34
C LEU A 17 1.60 -18.11 0.30
N GLU A 18 2.00 -17.46 1.39
CA GLU A 18 1.22 -16.40 2.02
C GLU A 18 1.03 -15.21 1.10
N MET A 19 2.11 -14.73 0.48
CA MET A 19 2.06 -13.63 -0.49
C MET A 19 1.14 -13.98 -1.68
N GLY A 20 1.32 -15.17 -2.26
CA GLY A 20 0.51 -15.65 -3.37
C GLY A 20 -0.97 -15.82 -3.00
N GLY A 21 -1.27 -16.42 -1.86
CA GLY A 21 -2.63 -16.63 -1.38
C GLY A 21 -3.36 -15.31 -1.08
N VAL A 22 -2.67 -14.38 -0.41
CA VAL A 22 -3.22 -13.05 -0.10
C VAL A 22 -3.46 -12.24 -1.39
N MET A 23 -2.55 -12.29 -2.38
CA MET A 23 -2.77 -11.68 -3.70
C MET A 23 -3.94 -12.35 -4.43
N ALA A 24 -3.99 -13.68 -4.44
CA ALA A 24 -5.04 -14.43 -5.13
C ALA A 24 -6.44 -14.07 -4.58
N ILE A 25 -6.60 -13.99 -3.25
CA ILE A 25 -7.87 -13.59 -2.64
C ILE A 25 -8.25 -12.17 -3.02
N TYR A 26 -7.29 -11.23 -2.99
CA TYR A 26 -7.56 -9.84 -3.40
C TYR A 26 -8.00 -9.75 -4.86
N PHE A 27 -7.22 -10.35 -5.78
CA PHE A 27 -7.52 -10.31 -7.21
C PHE A 27 -8.83 -11.03 -7.51
N TRP A 28 -9.04 -12.23 -6.97
CA TRP A 28 -10.31 -12.95 -7.12
C TRP A 28 -11.49 -12.11 -6.63
N GLY A 29 -11.37 -11.53 -5.44
CA GLY A 29 -12.44 -10.73 -4.85
C GLY A 29 -12.79 -9.48 -5.66
N ILE A 30 -11.79 -8.73 -6.14
CA ILE A 30 -12.04 -7.51 -6.92
C ILE A 30 -12.46 -7.81 -8.36
N TRP A 31 -11.86 -8.82 -8.98
CA TRP A 31 -12.03 -9.08 -10.41
C TRP A 31 -13.17 -10.03 -10.74
N GLN A 32 -13.38 -11.05 -9.91
CA GLN A 32 -14.43 -12.05 -10.16
C GLN A 32 -15.68 -11.70 -9.35
N VAL A 33 -15.49 -11.42 -8.06
CA VAL A 33 -16.62 -11.25 -7.15
C VAL A 33 -17.21 -9.85 -7.20
N GLY A 34 -16.38 -8.83 -7.43
CA GLY A 34 -16.82 -7.44 -7.59
C GLY A 34 -17.96 -7.26 -8.61
N PRO A 35 -17.84 -7.78 -9.84
CA PRO A 35 -18.93 -7.80 -10.84
C PRO A 35 -20.14 -8.61 -10.40
N ALA A 36 -19.92 -9.78 -9.82
CA ALA A 36 -21.02 -10.65 -9.38
C ALA A 36 -21.85 -9.97 -8.28
N LEU A 37 -21.21 -9.26 -7.35
CA LEU A 37 -21.87 -8.43 -6.34
C LEU A 37 -22.65 -7.27 -6.96
N ALA A 38 -22.11 -6.66 -8.02
CA ALA A 38 -22.80 -5.60 -8.75
C ALA A 38 -24.11 -6.09 -9.39
N GLN A 39 -24.08 -7.30 -9.95
CA GLN A 39 -25.18 -7.88 -10.71
C GLN A 39 -26.24 -8.54 -9.81
N ASN A 40 -25.82 -9.23 -8.76
CA ASN A 40 -26.70 -10.03 -7.89
C ASN A 40 -27.12 -9.28 -6.61
N GLY A 41 -26.69 -8.03 -6.44
CA GLY A 41 -26.98 -7.23 -5.25
C GLY A 41 -26.21 -7.68 -3.99
N THR A 42 -26.69 -7.26 -2.82
CA THR A 42 -25.97 -7.35 -1.55
C THR A 42 -25.94 -8.76 -0.94
N ALA A 43 -26.62 -9.76 -1.50
CA ALA A 43 -26.75 -11.09 -0.91
C ALA A 43 -25.39 -11.80 -0.67
N LEU A 44 -24.44 -11.64 -1.59
CA LEU A 44 -23.07 -12.17 -1.43
C LEU A 44 -22.15 -11.21 -0.65
N GLY A 45 -22.60 -9.97 -0.41
CA GLY A 45 -21.82 -8.88 0.17
C GLY A 45 -21.19 -9.22 1.53
N PRO A 46 -21.95 -9.74 2.51
CA PRO A 46 -21.41 -10.06 3.83
C PRO A 46 -20.32 -11.13 3.81
N GLY A 47 -20.50 -12.22 3.04
CA GLY A 47 -19.51 -13.30 2.97
C GLY A 47 -18.20 -12.83 2.34
N VAL A 48 -18.29 -12.05 1.27
CA VAL A 48 -17.12 -11.49 0.58
C VAL A 48 -16.44 -10.43 1.45
N GLY A 49 -17.21 -9.53 2.06
CA GLY A 49 -16.70 -8.55 3.02
C GLY A 49 -15.98 -9.23 4.19
N GLY A 50 -16.53 -10.32 4.73
CA GLY A 50 -15.91 -11.13 5.76
C GLY A 50 -14.58 -11.75 5.34
N LEU A 51 -14.50 -12.30 4.12
CA LEU A 51 -13.25 -12.85 3.58
C LEU A 51 -12.17 -11.76 3.41
N PHE A 52 -12.54 -10.58 2.91
CA PHE A 52 -11.61 -9.44 2.79
C PHE A 52 -11.12 -8.96 4.15
N LEU A 53 -12.03 -8.86 5.13
CA LEU A 53 -11.67 -8.50 6.50
C LEU A 53 -10.73 -9.54 7.11
N ALA A 54 -11.02 -10.83 6.95
CA ALA A 54 -10.16 -11.91 7.42
C ALA A 54 -8.78 -11.87 6.77
N THR A 55 -8.71 -11.61 5.45
CA THR A 55 -7.45 -11.47 4.71
C THR A 55 -6.66 -10.24 5.18
N ALA A 56 -7.33 -9.12 5.42
CA ALA A 56 -6.72 -7.90 5.94
C ALA A 56 -6.17 -8.12 7.35
N VAL A 57 -6.93 -8.77 8.25
CA VAL A 57 -6.47 -9.15 9.60
C VAL A 57 -5.30 -10.12 9.52
N TYR A 58 -5.35 -11.09 8.61
CA TYR A 58 -4.25 -12.02 8.40
C TYR A 58 -2.96 -11.30 7.99
N ALA A 59 -3.02 -10.48 6.94
CA ALA A 59 -1.86 -9.76 6.41
C ALA A 59 -1.35 -8.68 7.38
N ALA A 60 -2.23 -8.00 8.13
CA ALA A 60 -1.84 -6.89 9.01
C ALA A 60 -1.49 -7.34 10.44
N VAL A 61 -1.95 -8.51 10.89
CA VAL A 61 -1.82 -8.92 12.30
C VAL A 61 -1.26 -10.33 12.40
N VAL A 62 -1.95 -11.34 11.86
CA VAL A 62 -1.62 -12.75 12.10
C VAL A 62 -0.26 -13.12 11.52
N SER A 63 -0.06 -12.92 10.21
CA SER A 63 1.21 -13.27 9.57
C SER A 63 2.38 -12.48 10.18
N PRO A 64 2.31 -11.14 10.31
CA PRO A 64 3.44 -10.40 10.86
C PRO A 64 3.71 -10.69 12.33
N LEU A 65 2.70 -10.74 13.20
CA LEU A 65 2.94 -10.78 14.65
C LEU A 65 2.99 -12.20 15.21
N VAL A 66 2.21 -13.13 14.64
CA VAL A 66 2.05 -14.49 15.19
C VAL A 66 2.92 -15.50 14.44
N VAL A 67 2.99 -15.39 13.11
CA VAL A 67 3.73 -16.38 12.30
C VAL A 67 5.21 -16.00 12.18
N HIS A 68 5.50 -14.73 11.90
CA HIS A 68 6.87 -14.29 11.59
C HIS A 68 7.51 -13.36 12.62
N HIS A 69 6.73 -12.89 13.60
CA HIS A 69 7.19 -12.03 14.68
C HIS A 69 7.92 -10.75 14.20
N ASP A 70 7.45 -10.16 13.11
CA ASP A 70 7.93 -8.92 12.55
C ASP A 70 7.80 -7.77 13.55
N SER A 71 8.90 -7.03 13.77
CA SER A 71 8.88 -5.86 14.66
C SER A 71 8.04 -4.71 14.08
N GLY A 72 7.38 -3.93 14.96
CA GLY A 72 6.66 -2.71 14.56
C GLY A 72 7.50 -1.72 13.73
N PRO A 73 8.75 -1.40 14.12
CA PRO A 73 9.63 -0.52 13.35
C PRO A 73 9.93 -1.01 11.93
N LEU A 74 10.08 -2.33 11.71
CA LEU A 74 10.27 -2.90 10.37
C LEU A 74 9.03 -2.65 9.50
N ARG A 75 7.86 -2.75 10.11
CA ARG A 75 6.55 -2.53 9.50
C ARG A 75 6.13 -1.07 9.49
N GLY A 76 6.99 -0.13 9.89
CA GLY A 76 6.68 1.30 9.88
C GLY A 76 5.49 1.70 10.77
N VAL A 77 5.16 0.87 11.77
CA VAL A 77 4.09 1.13 12.75
C VAL A 77 4.67 1.31 14.14
N GLY A 78 3.95 2.06 14.97
CA GLY A 78 4.26 2.19 16.40
C GLY A 78 4.02 0.89 17.16
N SER A 79 4.35 0.90 18.46
CA SER A 79 3.88 -0.16 19.36
C SER A 79 2.37 0.00 19.62
N TRP A 80 1.72 -1.08 20.07
CA TRP A 80 0.32 -1.03 20.48
C TRP A 80 0.09 0.04 21.58
N ARG A 81 1.07 0.26 22.47
CA ARG A 81 1.06 1.31 23.51
C ARG A 81 1.11 2.73 22.94
N ARG A 82 1.56 2.89 21.70
CA ARG A 82 1.67 4.18 20.99
C ARG A 82 0.61 4.31 19.87
N GLY A 83 -0.45 3.51 19.92
CA GLY A 83 -1.60 3.65 19.03
C GLY A 83 -1.31 3.37 17.56
N PHE A 84 -0.38 2.46 17.25
CA PHE A 84 0.08 2.13 15.88
C PHE A 84 0.74 3.29 15.12
N LEU A 85 0.77 4.51 15.66
CA LEU A 85 1.49 5.63 15.09
C LEU A 85 2.97 5.53 15.43
N ARG A 86 3.80 5.61 14.40
CA ARG A 86 5.26 5.62 14.57
C ARG A 86 5.74 7.05 14.78
N THR A 87 5.96 7.42 16.05
CA THR A 87 6.34 8.79 16.45
C THR A 87 7.85 9.01 16.56
N ASP A 88 8.67 7.96 16.69
CA ASP A 88 10.13 8.03 16.83
C ASP A 88 10.84 8.61 15.60
N ASN A 89 10.22 8.52 14.42
CA ASN A 89 10.77 9.06 13.16
C ASN A 89 9.83 10.04 12.45
N LEU A 90 8.80 10.57 13.12
CA LEU A 90 7.74 11.36 12.48
C LEU A 90 8.28 12.59 11.75
N GLY A 91 9.18 13.36 12.38
CA GLY A 91 9.77 14.56 11.75
C GLY A 91 10.55 14.23 10.47
N ARG A 92 11.38 13.17 10.49
CA ARG A 92 12.12 12.71 9.32
C ARG A 92 11.18 12.17 8.23
N ALA A 93 10.15 11.42 8.61
CA ALA A 93 9.15 10.91 7.70
C ALA A 93 8.39 12.04 7.00
N LEU A 94 7.92 13.05 7.76
CA LEU A 94 7.27 14.23 7.21
C LEU A 94 8.17 15.00 6.25
N ALA A 95 9.44 15.19 6.61
CA ALA A 95 10.38 15.87 5.73
C ALA A 95 10.55 15.13 4.38
N VAL A 96 10.75 13.81 4.39
CA VAL A 96 11.00 13.05 3.16
C VAL A 96 9.73 12.82 2.35
N TYR A 97 8.70 12.21 2.95
CA TYR A 97 7.44 11.93 2.26
C TYR A 97 6.69 13.22 1.90
N GLY A 98 6.70 14.21 2.79
CA GLY A 98 6.05 15.51 2.55
C GLY A 98 6.71 16.30 1.43
N SER A 99 8.04 16.25 1.30
CA SER A 99 8.74 16.88 0.17
C SER A 99 8.40 16.20 -1.15
N LEU A 100 8.41 14.86 -1.20
CA LEU A 100 8.06 14.10 -2.40
C LEU A 100 6.60 14.29 -2.79
N ALA A 101 5.69 14.28 -1.81
CA ALA A 101 4.28 14.54 -2.04
C ALA A 101 4.05 15.96 -2.55
N SER A 102 4.67 16.97 -1.92
CA SER A 102 4.60 18.35 -2.38
C SER A 102 5.11 18.51 -3.82
N ALA A 103 6.24 17.89 -4.15
CA ALA A 103 6.77 17.90 -5.51
C ALA A 103 5.78 17.26 -6.52
N ALA A 104 5.21 16.10 -6.18
CA ALA A 104 4.20 15.45 -7.01
C ALA A 104 2.93 16.31 -7.17
N LEU A 105 2.45 16.93 -6.10
CA LEU A 105 1.29 17.82 -6.12
C LEU A 105 1.54 19.06 -6.98
N LEU A 106 2.73 19.67 -6.89
CA LEU A 106 3.11 20.79 -7.74
C LEU A 106 3.12 20.39 -9.22
N LEU A 107 3.65 19.21 -9.56
CA LEU A 107 3.63 18.69 -10.93
C LEU A 107 2.20 18.42 -11.42
N ILE A 108 1.33 17.88 -10.56
CA ILE A 108 -0.09 17.64 -10.87
C ILE A 108 -0.80 18.96 -11.18
N VAL A 109 -0.63 19.98 -10.34
CA VAL A 109 -1.22 21.31 -10.52
C VAL A 109 -0.67 21.97 -11.78
N ALA A 110 0.65 21.94 -12.00
CA ALA A 110 1.27 22.51 -13.19
C ALA A 110 0.75 21.87 -14.48
N ALA A 111 0.65 20.53 -14.52
CA ALA A 111 0.09 19.81 -15.67
C ALA A 111 -1.39 20.13 -15.90
N ALA A 112 -2.17 20.32 -14.83
CA ALA A 112 -3.59 20.66 -14.95
C ALA A 112 -3.80 22.11 -15.42
N LEU A 113 -2.98 23.05 -14.97
CA LEU A 113 -2.97 24.43 -15.46
C LEU A 113 -2.57 24.47 -16.95
N ALA A 114 -1.50 23.75 -17.32
CA ALA A 114 -1.02 23.70 -18.70
C ALA A 114 -2.05 23.11 -19.69
N THR A 115 -2.96 22.26 -19.19
CA THR A 115 -4.02 21.63 -19.99
C THR A 115 -5.38 22.32 -19.86
N GLY A 116 -5.47 23.42 -19.10
CA GLY A 116 -6.73 24.13 -18.85
C GLY A 116 -7.76 23.34 -18.03
N ARG A 117 -7.34 22.26 -17.35
CA ARG A 117 -8.23 21.36 -16.57
C ARG A 117 -8.50 21.83 -15.15
N PHE A 118 -7.74 22.82 -14.67
CA PHE A 118 -7.83 23.30 -13.29
C PHE A 118 -7.87 24.81 -13.23
N SER A 119 -8.82 25.34 -12.45
CA SER A 119 -8.90 26.75 -12.07
C SER A 119 -8.96 26.82 -10.53
N PRO A 120 -7.95 27.37 -9.84
CA PRO A 120 -7.94 27.44 -8.38
C PRO A 120 -9.17 28.13 -7.78
N LEU A 121 -9.71 29.13 -8.49
CA LEU A 121 -10.85 29.94 -8.04
C LEU A 121 -12.18 29.21 -8.18
N ALA A 122 -12.30 28.29 -9.12
CA ALA A 122 -13.51 27.52 -9.38
C ALA A 122 -13.43 26.08 -8.85
N PHE A 123 -12.33 25.71 -8.17
CA PHE A 123 -12.10 24.35 -7.74
C PHE A 123 -12.91 24.01 -6.48
N ASP A 124 -13.54 22.84 -6.50
CA ASP A 124 -14.30 22.31 -5.37
C ASP A 124 -13.35 21.74 -4.30
N TRP A 125 -12.85 22.63 -3.43
CA TRP A 125 -11.96 22.30 -2.32
C TRP A 125 -12.60 21.34 -1.31
N ASP A 126 -13.91 21.39 -1.17
CA ASP A 126 -14.67 20.53 -0.27
C ASP A 126 -14.75 19.09 -0.80
N ALA A 127 -14.97 18.91 -2.11
CA ALA A 127 -14.82 17.60 -2.75
C ALA A 127 -13.40 17.03 -2.61
N LEU A 128 -12.36 17.87 -2.67
CA LEU A 128 -10.98 17.44 -2.41
C LEU A 128 -10.81 16.93 -0.97
N GLY A 129 -11.30 17.68 0.01
CA GLY A 129 -11.26 17.29 1.42
C GLY A 129 -11.95 15.94 1.68
N ARG A 130 -13.18 15.76 1.17
CA ARG A 130 -13.91 14.49 1.29
C ARG A 130 -13.17 13.31 0.65
N ARG A 131 -12.66 13.49 -0.58
CA ARG A 131 -11.93 12.41 -1.27
C ARG A 131 -10.64 12.07 -0.58
N PHE A 132 -9.88 13.07 -0.13
CA PHE A 132 -8.66 12.86 0.65
C PHE A 132 -8.95 12.04 1.90
N PHE A 133 -9.97 12.40 2.68
CA PHE A 133 -10.35 11.67 3.90
C PHE A 133 -10.70 10.21 3.61
N LEU A 134 -11.53 9.96 2.60
CA LEU A 134 -11.87 8.59 2.19
C LEU A 134 -10.65 7.82 1.66
N TYR A 135 -9.76 8.51 0.95
CA TYR A 135 -8.55 7.91 0.39
C TYR A 135 -7.53 7.57 1.47
N ILE A 136 -7.52 8.26 2.62
CA ILE A 136 -6.63 7.90 3.75
C ILE A 136 -6.86 6.45 4.18
N PHE A 137 -8.11 6.01 4.33
CA PHE A 137 -8.39 4.63 4.78
C PHE A 137 -7.94 3.60 3.75
N SER A 138 -8.25 3.85 2.47
CA SER A 138 -7.80 2.99 1.37
C SER A 138 -6.27 2.96 1.26
N ALA A 139 -5.63 4.14 1.31
CA ALA A 139 -4.18 4.28 1.27
C ALA A 139 -3.53 3.57 2.46
N LEU A 140 -4.06 3.71 3.67
CA LEU A 140 -3.55 3.04 4.86
C LEU A 140 -3.63 1.52 4.72
N GLY A 141 -4.76 0.98 4.25
CA GLY A 141 -4.91 -0.43 3.96
C GLY A 141 -3.87 -0.92 2.94
N GLN A 142 -3.69 -0.18 1.85
CA GLN A 142 -2.68 -0.48 0.84
C GLN A 142 -1.24 -0.39 1.37
N GLN A 143 -0.92 0.61 2.21
CA GLN A 143 0.42 0.74 2.80
C GLN A 143 0.69 -0.38 3.81
N LEU A 144 -0.28 -0.76 4.63
CA LEU A 144 -0.17 -1.91 5.53
C LEU A 144 0.05 -3.21 4.76
N PHE A 145 -0.63 -3.37 3.64
CA PHE A 145 -0.49 -4.53 2.78
C PHE A 145 0.88 -4.56 2.09
N ILE A 146 1.24 -3.51 1.36
CA ILE A 146 2.49 -3.45 0.59
C ILE A 146 3.70 -3.38 1.52
N PHE A 147 3.72 -2.45 2.47
CA PHE A 147 4.90 -2.20 3.30
C PHE A 147 4.88 -2.89 4.67
N GLY A 148 3.69 -3.18 5.19
CA GLY A 148 3.56 -3.89 6.46
C GLY A 148 3.58 -5.41 6.34
N PHE A 149 3.35 -5.96 5.14
CA PHE A 149 3.28 -7.41 4.88
C PHE A 149 4.17 -7.86 3.70
N PHE A 150 3.98 -7.34 2.47
CA PHE A 150 4.76 -7.80 1.30
C PHE A 150 6.24 -7.45 1.42
N TYR A 151 6.56 -6.21 1.79
CA TYR A 151 7.92 -5.71 1.84
C TYR A 151 8.83 -6.54 2.77
N PRO A 152 8.46 -6.81 4.05
CA PRO A 152 9.25 -7.67 4.93
C PRO A 152 9.44 -9.09 4.38
N ARG A 153 8.40 -9.71 3.82
CA ARG A 153 8.45 -11.08 3.28
C ARG A 153 9.35 -11.16 2.05
N LEU A 154 9.21 -10.23 1.12
CA LEU A 154 10.05 -10.16 -0.07
C LEU A 154 11.52 -9.91 0.30
N THR A 155 11.77 -9.02 1.25
CA THR A 155 13.13 -8.81 1.79
C THR A 155 13.66 -10.11 2.40
N CYS A 156 12.86 -10.82 3.21
CA CYS A 156 13.27 -12.11 3.78
C CYS A 156 13.65 -13.13 2.71
N LEU A 157 12.85 -13.22 1.63
CA LEU A 157 13.09 -14.11 0.49
C LEU A 157 14.41 -13.80 -0.23
N LEU A 158 14.66 -12.52 -0.52
CA LEU A 158 15.79 -12.08 -1.35
C LEU A 158 17.11 -12.05 -0.58
N TYR A 159 17.09 -11.64 0.67
CA TYR A 159 18.31 -11.55 1.49
C TYR A 159 18.61 -12.82 2.27
N GLY A 160 17.72 -13.82 2.25
CA GLY A 160 17.90 -15.07 2.99
C GLY A 160 17.89 -14.85 4.50
N GLY A 161 17.03 -13.93 4.97
CA GLY A 161 17.04 -13.42 6.33
C GLY A 161 16.80 -14.50 7.39
N ARG A 162 17.82 -14.69 8.25
CA ARG A 162 17.77 -15.38 9.55
C ARG A 162 16.93 -14.57 10.55
N THR A 163 15.61 -14.48 10.37
CA THR A 163 14.75 -13.71 11.30
C THR A 163 14.39 -14.45 12.58
N PHE A 164 14.96 -15.63 12.85
CA PHE A 164 14.52 -16.45 13.97
C PHE A 164 15.66 -17.17 14.69
N ASN A 165 16.30 -16.47 15.63
CA ASN A 165 16.88 -17.11 16.82
C ASN A 165 15.98 -16.73 17.99
N GLY A 166 15.21 -17.71 18.47
CA GLY A 166 14.17 -17.53 19.47
C GLY A 166 14.74 -17.15 20.83
N ASP A 167 15.07 -15.87 21.01
CA ASP A 167 15.00 -15.10 22.27
C ASP A 167 15.51 -13.66 22.05
N HIS A 168 16.25 -13.40 20.98
CA HIS A 168 16.58 -12.07 20.52
C HIS A 168 16.47 -12.03 19.00
N LEU A 169 15.44 -11.34 18.50
CA LEU A 169 15.49 -10.80 17.15
C LEU A 169 16.81 -10.05 17.06
N ASP A 170 17.77 -10.58 16.29
CA ASP A 170 18.82 -9.75 15.71
C ASP A 170 18.10 -8.88 14.68
N ALA A 171 17.28 -7.95 15.19
CA ALA A 171 16.63 -6.91 14.42
C ALA A 171 17.72 -6.15 13.66
N ASP A 172 18.98 -6.21 14.10
CA ASP A 172 20.13 -5.71 13.38
C ASP A 172 20.48 -6.51 12.13
N ALA A 173 20.17 -7.79 11.97
CA ALA A 173 20.43 -8.52 10.71
C ALA A 173 19.47 -8.09 9.58
N CYS A 174 18.18 -7.88 9.90
CA CYS A 174 17.22 -7.27 8.96
C CYS A 174 17.32 -5.75 8.91
N ARG A 175 17.89 -5.07 9.94
CA ARG A 175 18.17 -3.62 9.89
C ARG A 175 19.51 -3.31 9.24
N ARG A 176 20.53 -4.18 9.23
CA ARG A 176 21.89 -3.84 8.75
C ARG A 176 21.95 -3.39 7.29
N PRO A 177 21.15 -3.93 6.35
CA PRO A 177 21.05 -3.34 5.01
C PRO A 177 20.40 -1.94 5.01
N PHE A 178 19.68 -1.57 6.07
CA PHE A 178 18.78 -0.41 6.14
C PHE A 178 19.29 0.71 7.07
N ALA A 179 20.01 0.36 8.14
CA ALA A 179 20.54 1.27 9.16
C ALA A 179 21.85 1.94 8.72
N GLN A 180 22.52 1.41 7.69
CA GLN A 180 23.74 1.98 7.11
C GLN A 180 23.61 2.33 5.62
N ALA A 181 22.40 2.28 5.06
CA ALA A 181 22.12 2.74 3.70
C ALA A 181 22.38 4.25 3.58
N ARG A 182 23.64 4.62 3.33
CA ARG A 182 23.96 5.93 2.79
C ARG A 182 23.20 6.03 1.47
N PHE A 183 22.34 7.03 1.31
CA PHE A 183 21.61 7.31 0.07
C PHE A 183 22.54 7.38 -1.17
N CYS A 184 23.85 7.52 -0.95
CA CYS A 184 24.91 7.57 -1.94
C CYS A 184 25.54 6.21 -2.32
N GLN A 185 25.21 5.11 -1.64
CA GLN A 185 25.61 3.78 -2.08
C GLN A 185 24.52 3.25 -3.04
N GLY A 186 24.90 2.92 -4.27
CA GLY A 186 23.98 2.42 -5.28
C GLY A 186 23.17 1.20 -4.82
N LEU A 187 22.06 0.92 -5.52
CA LEU A 187 21.21 -0.21 -5.19
C LEU A 187 21.91 -1.53 -5.54
N THR A 188 21.85 -2.52 -4.65
CA THR A 188 22.25 -3.89 -5.01
C THR A 188 21.22 -4.52 -5.96
N ASP A 189 21.60 -5.55 -6.72
CA ASP A 189 20.66 -6.28 -7.61
C ASP A 189 19.41 -6.79 -6.88
N ARG A 190 19.59 -7.23 -5.62
CA ARG A 190 18.48 -7.68 -4.76
C ARG A 190 17.56 -6.54 -4.36
N GLU A 191 18.10 -5.33 -4.16
CA GLU A 191 17.29 -4.15 -3.84
C GLU A 191 16.48 -3.71 -5.07
N LEU A 192 17.12 -3.70 -6.24
CA LEU A 192 16.44 -3.44 -7.51
C LEU A 192 15.30 -4.43 -7.74
N LEU A 193 15.54 -5.72 -7.51
CA LEU A 193 14.52 -6.76 -7.64
C LEU A 193 13.38 -6.56 -6.63
N CYS A 194 13.69 -6.25 -5.37
CA CYS A 194 12.69 -6.00 -4.34
C CYS A 194 11.78 -4.82 -4.71
N VAL A 195 12.39 -3.69 -5.08
CA VAL A 195 11.70 -2.45 -5.42
C VAL A 195 10.90 -2.59 -6.72
N GLY A 196 11.48 -3.23 -7.73
CA GLY A 196 10.82 -3.50 -9.00
C GLY A 196 9.63 -4.45 -8.85
N TRP A 197 9.75 -5.50 -8.03
CA TRP A 197 8.64 -6.43 -7.78
C TRP A 197 7.49 -5.78 -7.02
N LEU A 198 7.78 -4.97 -6.00
CA LEU A 198 6.74 -4.20 -5.30
C LEU A 198 6.08 -3.17 -6.22
N GLY A 199 6.86 -2.51 -7.07
CA GLY A 199 6.34 -1.62 -8.11
C GLY A 199 5.39 -2.34 -9.05
N LEU A 200 5.76 -3.54 -9.51
CA LEU A 200 4.93 -4.35 -10.39
C LEU A 200 3.63 -4.81 -9.70
N VAL A 201 3.71 -5.33 -8.48
CA VAL A 201 2.53 -5.73 -7.70
C VAL A 201 1.58 -4.54 -7.49
N ALA A 202 2.12 -3.39 -7.09
CA ALA A 202 1.35 -2.15 -6.94
C ALA A 202 0.68 -1.72 -8.25
N ALA A 203 1.40 -1.79 -9.37
CA ALA A 203 0.86 -1.47 -10.69
C ALA A 203 -0.25 -2.44 -11.11
N LEU A 204 -0.09 -3.75 -10.90
CA LEU A 204 -1.10 -4.75 -11.27
C LEU A 204 -2.44 -4.57 -10.56
N PHE A 205 -2.45 -4.00 -9.35
CA PHE A 205 -3.70 -3.62 -8.67
C PHE A 205 -4.50 -2.55 -9.43
N HIS A 206 -3.87 -1.85 -10.38
CA HIS A 206 -4.48 -0.82 -11.19
C HIS A 206 -4.81 -1.27 -12.62
N TYR A 207 -4.57 -2.54 -12.97
CA TYR A 207 -5.02 -3.10 -14.25
C TYR A 207 -6.56 -2.94 -14.39
N PRO A 208 -7.11 -2.63 -15.58
CA PRO A 208 -6.45 -2.44 -16.88
C PRO A 208 -6.06 -0.98 -17.21
N ASN A 209 -5.93 -0.10 -16.21
CA ASN A 209 -5.61 1.31 -16.42
C ASN A 209 -4.11 1.53 -16.67
N THR A 210 -3.64 1.33 -17.90
CA THR A 210 -2.21 1.38 -18.26
C THR A 210 -1.51 2.67 -17.81
N THR A 211 -2.14 3.83 -17.98
CA THR A 211 -1.57 5.12 -17.54
C THR A 211 -1.30 5.12 -16.03
N LEU A 212 -2.29 4.68 -15.25
CA LEU A 212 -2.14 4.61 -13.80
C LEU A 212 -1.17 3.51 -13.39
N MET A 213 -1.15 2.36 -14.08
CA MET A 213 -0.19 1.27 -13.83
C MET A 213 1.26 1.75 -13.99
N LEU A 214 1.57 2.47 -15.07
CA LEU A 214 2.92 3.01 -15.31
C LEU A 214 3.30 4.03 -14.23
N GLY A 215 2.41 4.98 -13.92
CA GLY A 215 2.66 5.97 -12.87
C GLY A 215 2.88 5.31 -11.50
N VAL A 216 2.03 4.34 -11.15
CA VAL A 216 2.11 3.59 -9.89
C VAL A 216 3.37 2.72 -9.83
N PHE A 217 3.81 2.11 -10.94
CA PHE A 217 5.05 1.33 -10.97
C PHE A 217 6.25 2.15 -10.48
N PHE A 218 6.47 3.32 -11.10
CA PHE A 218 7.58 4.20 -10.73
C PHE A 218 7.38 4.83 -9.36
N ALA A 219 6.15 5.26 -9.03
CA ALA A 219 5.84 5.84 -7.74
C ALA A 219 6.08 4.83 -6.61
N ALA A 220 5.59 3.60 -6.72
CA ALA A 220 5.77 2.54 -5.73
C ALA A 220 7.23 2.08 -5.62
N ALA A 221 7.98 2.08 -6.73
CA ALA A 221 9.42 1.86 -6.69
C ALA A 221 10.13 2.94 -5.86
N LEU A 222 9.89 4.22 -6.16
CA LEU A 222 10.43 5.35 -5.39
C LEU A 222 9.98 5.28 -3.92
N TRP A 223 8.70 4.99 -3.67
CA TRP A 223 8.15 4.89 -2.32
C TRP A 223 8.78 3.76 -1.52
N SER A 224 9.12 2.64 -2.17
CA SER A 224 9.83 1.52 -1.55
C SER A 224 11.24 1.90 -1.14
N LEU A 225 11.94 2.72 -1.94
CA LEU A 225 13.25 3.27 -1.58
C LEU A 225 13.17 4.25 -0.41
N VAL A 226 12.12 5.08 -0.35
CA VAL A 226 11.91 6.00 0.77
C VAL A 226 11.58 5.20 2.03
N TYR A 227 10.65 4.26 1.92
CA TYR A 227 10.17 3.44 3.03
C TYR A 227 11.28 2.61 3.66
N ARG A 228 12.19 2.08 2.83
CA ARG A 228 13.44 1.44 3.26
C ARG A 228 14.20 2.27 4.30
N ASN A 229 14.34 3.57 4.04
CA ASN A 229 15.17 4.48 4.83
C ASN A 229 14.40 5.15 5.97
N VAL A 230 13.09 5.36 5.78
CA VAL A 230 12.23 6.06 6.72
C VAL A 230 10.87 5.36 6.83
N PRO A 231 10.80 4.15 7.43
CA PRO A 231 9.57 3.38 7.43
C PRO A 231 8.54 4.06 8.33
N ASN A 232 7.49 4.64 7.74
CA ASN A 232 6.39 5.27 8.46
C ASN A 232 5.10 5.14 7.64
N ILE A 233 4.27 4.16 7.98
CA ILE A 233 3.06 3.83 7.21
C ILE A 233 2.05 4.96 7.21
N TRP A 234 1.92 5.71 8.31
CA TRP A 234 0.94 6.79 8.43
C TRP A 234 1.26 7.96 7.52
N VAL A 235 2.49 8.47 7.60
CA VAL A 235 2.90 9.60 6.75
C VAL A 235 2.88 9.17 5.28
N SER A 236 3.32 7.94 4.99
CA SER A 236 3.24 7.33 3.66
C SER A 236 1.79 7.25 3.13
N ALA A 237 0.83 6.87 3.98
CA ALA A 237 -0.59 6.78 3.62
C ALA A 237 -1.22 8.15 3.38
N VAL A 238 -0.90 9.14 4.22
CA VAL A 238 -1.37 10.53 4.05
C VAL A 238 -0.86 11.12 2.74
N ALA A 239 0.44 10.97 2.46
CA ALA A 239 1.04 11.43 1.21
C ALA A 239 0.43 10.72 -0.02
N HIS A 240 0.23 9.41 0.06
CA HIS A 240 -0.46 8.64 -0.99
C HIS A 240 -1.91 9.15 -1.20
N ALA A 241 -2.69 9.33 -0.13
CA ALA A 241 -4.05 9.82 -0.23
C ALA A 241 -4.13 11.22 -0.86
N ALA A 242 -3.21 12.12 -0.51
CA ALA A 242 -3.13 13.46 -1.09
C ALA A 242 -2.85 13.43 -2.60
N ILE A 243 -1.87 12.63 -3.03
CA ILE A 243 -1.54 12.45 -4.45
C ILE A 243 -2.72 11.82 -5.19
N GLY A 244 -3.31 10.74 -4.64
CA GLY A 244 -4.42 10.05 -5.27
C GLY A 244 -5.66 10.93 -5.44
N ALA A 245 -6.02 11.70 -4.42
CA ALA A 245 -7.15 12.63 -4.48
C ALA A 245 -6.91 13.73 -5.52
N SER A 246 -5.67 14.25 -5.60
CA SER A 246 -5.29 15.29 -6.54
C SER A 246 -5.22 14.79 -7.98
N LEU A 247 -4.62 13.62 -8.24
CA LEU A 247 -4.65 12.99 -9.57
C LEU A 247 -6.08 12.84 -10.08
N ASN A 248 -7.00 12.48 -9.20
CA ASN A 248 -8.37 12.24 -9.57
C ASN A 248 -9.17 13.53 -9.81
N LEU A 249 -9.05 14.53 -8.93
CA LEU A 249 -9.87 15.76 -9.01
C LEU A 249 -9.24 16.87 -9.84
N ILE A 250 -7.91 17.01 -9.82
CA ILE A 250 -7.20 18.10 -10.49
C ILE A 250 -6.87 17.69 -11.94
N LEU A 251 -6.37 16.48 -12.15
CA LEU A 251 -6.01 16.00 -13.49
C LEU A 251 -7.10 15.17 -14.18
N GLY A 252 -8.15 14.79 -13.45
CA GLY A 252 -9.22 13.95 -13.99
C GLY A 252 -8.76 12.52 -14.30
N VAL A 253 -7.69 12.04 -13.66
CA VAL A 253 -7.21 10.67 -13.87
C VAL A 253 -8.28 9.70 -13.37
N ASN A 254 -8.71 8.80 -14.25
CA ASN A 254 -9.59 7.71 -13.89
C ASN A 254 -8.85 6.82 -12.88
N THR A 255 -9.40 6.65 -11.68
CA THR A 255 -8.82 5.81 -10.61
C THR A 255 -9.55 4.48 -10.44
N ARG A 256 -10.48 4.17 -11.34
CA ARG A 256 -11.17 2.88 -11.37
C ARG A 256 -10.18 1.77 -11.74
N ILE A 257 -10.39 0.61 -11.13
CA ILE A 257 -9.55 -0.58 -11.30
C ILE A 257 -10.40 -1.81 -11.56
N GLY A 258 -9.81 -2.84 -12.14
CA GLY A 258 -10.51 -4.10 -12.40
C GLY A 258 -11.71 -3.94 -13.32
N PRO A 259 -12.74 -4.77 -13.14
CA PRO A 259 -13.97 -4.71 -13.94
C PRO A 259 -14.72 -3.37 -13.85
N SER A 260 -14.44 -2.55 -12.84
CA SER A 260 -15.01 -1.21 -12.71
C SER A 260 -14.44 -0.20 -13.71
N PHE A 261 -13.30 -0.51 -14.34
CA PHE A 261 -12.66 0.41 -15.30
C PHE A 261 -13.50 0.61 -16.56
N GLY A 262 -14.06 -0.47 -17.12
CA GLY A 262 -14.86 -0.43 -18.35
C GLY A 262 -16.37 -0.35 -18.14
N SER A 263 -16.85 -0.36 -16.90
CA SER A 263 -18.28 -0.36 -16.58
C SER A 263 -18.70 0.92 -15.83
N ASN A 264 -19.99 1.24 -15.86
CA ASN A 264 -20.59 2.27 -15.00
C ASN A 264 -20.71 1.82 -13.52
N TYR A 265 -20.02 0.76 -13.15
CA TYR A 265 -20.03 0.19 -11.82
C TYR A 265 -19.46 1.19 -10.80
N ARG A 266 -20.18 1.37 -9.68
CA ARG A 266 -19.87 2.36 -8.64
C ARG A 266 -18.62 2.04 -7.80
N GLY A 267 -17.86 1.02 -8.17
CA GLY A 267 -16.62 0.59 -7.50
C GLY A 267 -16.90 -0.33 -6.32
N PHE A 268 -16.01 -1.30 -6.09
CA PHE A 268 -16.18 -2.40 -5.13
C PHE A 268 -16.60 -1.93 -3.73
N PHE A 269 -15.91 -0.93 -3.17
CA PHE A 269 -16.18 -0.47 -1.81
C PHE A 269 -17.55 0.18 -1.64
N ARG A 270 -18.12 0.80 -2.68
CA ARG A 270 -19.48 1.37 -2.58
C ARG A 270 -20.54 0.27 -2.58
N THR A 271 -20.26 -0.87 -3.20
CA THR A 271 -21.14 -2.03 -3.20
C THR A 271 -21.10 -2.77 -1.86
N VAL A 272 -19.91 -2.91 -1.28
CA VAL A 272 -19.73 -3.58 0.02
C VAL A 272 -20.16 -2.68 1.19
N PHE A 273 -19.92 -1.37 1.08
CA PHE A 273 -20.21 -0.38 2.13
C PHE A 273 -21.11 0.75 1.58
N PRO A 274 -22.41 0.49 1.36
CA PRO A 274 -23.31 1.43 0.70
C PRO A 274 -23.47 2.77 1.45
N PHE A 275 -23.25 2.80 2.76
CA PHE A 275 -23.27 4.04 3.54
C PHE A 275 -22.21 5.05 3.11
N LEU A 276 -21.10 4.61 2.48
CA LEU A 276 -20.07 5.51 1.94
C LEU A 276 -20.61 6.36 0.79
N GLU A 277 -21.66 5.94 0.09
CA GLU A 277 -22.22 6.71 -1.03
C GLU A 277 -22.78 8.07 -0.57
N GLN A 278 -23.43 8.10 0.60
CA GLN A 278 -23.92 9.36 1.17
C GLN A 278 -22.78 10.32 1.50
N VAL A 279 -21.65 9.78 1.98
CA VAL A 279 -20.46 10.58 2.37
C VAL A 279 -19.83 11.17 1.11
N ILE A 280 -19.70 10.35 0.07
CA ILE A 280 -19.10 10.75 -1.20
C ILE A 280 -19.92 11.82 -1.90
N ASN A 281 -21.25 11.69 -1.88
CA ASN A 281 -22.16 12.61 -2.56
C ASN A 281 -22.47 13.87 -1.73
N GLY A 282 -21.86 14.04 -0.55
CA GLY A 282 -22.07 15.22 0.30
C GLY A 282 -23.51 15.38 0.80
N LYS A 283 -24.23 14.28 1.02
CA LYS A 283 -25.64 14.30 1.47
C LYS A 283 -25.77 14.23 3.01
N PHE A 284 -24.90 14.94 3.73
CA PHE A 284 -24.91 15.05 5.18
C PHE A 284 -24.96 16.51 5.61
#